data_AF-A0AAX3H0T8-F1
#
_entry.id   AF-A0AAX3H0T8-F1
#
_cell.length_a   1.000
_cell.length_b   1.000
_cell.length_c   1.000
_cell.angle_alpha   90.00
_cell.angle_beta   90.00
_cell.angle_gamma   90.00
#
_symmetry.space_group_name_H-M   'P 1'
#
loop_
_entity.id
_entity.type
_entity.pdbx_description
1 polymer ?
#
loop_
_entity_poly.entity_id
_entity_poly.type
_entity_poly.pdbx_seq_one_letter_code
_entity_poly.pdbx_strand_id
1 'polypeptide(L)'
;MNDELLKKVYTSSFSSASRALKDLIIINTKSLIDDKTQRCVYIDENRLRDELIYYRFYGEKIGNINFLNILLPLILSNTNIQKSEDEVIKLIKKYVTYFKKEKLLFEYLLSSVVYNSIMHNLINNSKIEYVELLQSIKDKIIGFSIELDKSDVVKFQMARIKAIQLIDKYIDLKFEDYDEESILLNILNVLYDVYMEDRTVEDEGINSIKKSILSILGEDSKLNEDNIDFIFSMSEYVVKLRKYKIGVKAYNKKIDPRSLIRLEEGNTIIDPIFNQITVISKTFNDNILSIKINSKSGIYILKFKKV
;
A
#
# COMPACT_ATOMS: atom_id res chain seq x y z
N MET A 1 20.43 -10.84 0.75
CA MET A 1 19.48 -9.79 0.29
C MET A 1 19.76 -8.52 1.06
N ASN A 2 19.83 -7.38 0.40
CA ASN A 2 20.31 -6.13 0.98
C ASN A 2 19.20 -5.46 1.81
N ASP A 3 19.34 -5.40 3.13
CA ASP A 3 18.38 -4.73 4.02
C ASP A 3 18.22 -3.25 3.66
N GLU A 4 19.33 -2.59 3.31
CA GLU A 4 19.33 -1.18 2.93
C GLU A 4 18.53 -0.95 1.65
N LEU A 5 18.56 -1.90 0.70
CA LEU A 5 17.72 -1.84 -0.49
C LEU A 5 16.24 -1.83 -0.12
N LEU A 6 15.79 -2.76 0.74
CA LEU A 6 14.39 -2.80 1.15
C LEU A 6 13.94 -1.52 1.86
N LYS A 7 14.81 -0.98 2.72
CA LYS A 7 14.53 0.27 3.42
C LYS A 7 14.40 1.42 2.43
N LYS A 8 15.31 1.54 1.47
CA LYS A 8 15.27 2.54 0.41
C LYS A 8 13.98 2.44 -0.40
N VAL A 9 13.62 1.24 -0.86
CA VAL A 9 12.37 1.00 -1.61
C VAL A 9 11.16 1.42 -0.80
N TYR A 10 11.07 1.00 0.47
CA TYR A 10 9.99 1.42 1.36
C TYR A 10 9.93 2.94 1.53
N THR A 11 11.07 3.61 1.74
CA THR A 11 11.07 5.06 1.91
C THR A 11 10.72 5.80 0.62
N SER A 12 11.17 5.31 -0.53
CA SER A 12 10.91 5.93 -1.83
C SER A 12 9.43 6.00 -2.21
N SER A 13 8.60 5.10 -1.67
CA SER A 13 7.15 5.15 -1.90
C SER A 13 6.50 6.42 -1.35
N PHE A 14 7.14 7.13 -0.43
CA PHE A 14 6.61 8.36 0.15
C PHE A 14 6.96 9.61 -0.66
N SER A 15 8.03 9.61 -1.47
CA SER A 15 8.57 10.86 -2.04
C SER A 15 7.61 11.63 -2.98
N SER A 16 6.67 10.92 -3.60
CA SER A 16 5.70 11.46 -4.57
C SER A 16 4.27 11.07 -4.27
N ALA A 17 4.01 10.45 -3.11
CA ALA A 17 2.69 9.98 -2.74
C ALA A 17 1.82 11.09 -2.15
N SER A 18 0.52 11.03 -2.45
CA SER A 18 -0.49 11.84 -1.78
C SER A 18 -0.47 11.61 -0.28
N ARG A 19 -0.94 12.60 0.50
CA ARG A 19 -1.07 12.45 1.95
C ARG A 19 -1.93 11.24 2.32
N ALA A 20 -3.04 11.04 1.61
CA ALA A 20 -3.91 9.88 1.77
C ALA A 20 -3.14 8.56 1.60
N LEU A 21 -2.35 8.43 0.52
CA LEU A 21 -1.58 7.23 0.22
C LEU A 21 -0.49 6.97 1.27
N LYS A 22 0.24 8.01 1.69
CA LYS A 22 1.26 7.93 2.75
C LYS A 22 0.69 7.40 4.06
N ASP A 23 -0.46 7.94 4.49
CA ASP A 23 -1.12 7.49 5.71
C ASP A 23 -1.56 6.02 5.62
N LEU A 24 -2.03 5.57 4.45
CA LEU A 24 -2.44 4.18 4.24
C LEU A 24 -1.27 3.21 4.18
N ILE A 25 -0.14 3.61 3.58
CA ILE A 25 1.12 2.83 3.64
C ILE A 25 1.53 2.65 5.11
N ILE A 26 1.49 3.72 5.93
CA ILE A 26 1.78 3.64 7.36
C ILE A 26 0.80 2.72 8.11
N ILE A 27 -0.50 2.85 7.85
CA ILE A 27 -1.53 1.99 8.46
C ILE A 27 -1.26 0.52 8.16
N ASN A 28 -0.96 0.19 6.91
CA ASN A 28 -0.64 -1.18 6.52
C ASN A 28 0.62 -1.66 7.20
N THR A 29 1.70 -0.87 7.22
CA THR A 29 2.94 -1.22 7.92
C THR A 29 2.68 -1.51 9.40
N LYS A 30 1.92 -0.66 10.10
CA LYS A 30 1.56 -0.85 11.52
C LYS A 30 0.71 -2.10 11.76
N SER A 31 0.00 -2.57 10.74
CA SER A 31 -0.91 -3.72 10.83
C SER A 31 -0.23 -5.05 10.47
N LEU A 32 1.06 -5.07 10.14
CA LEU A 32 1.76 -6.31 9.77
C LEU A 32 2.13 -7.16 11.01
N ILE A 33 1.96 -8.48 10.87
CA ILE A 33 2.39 -9.51 11.82
C ILE A 33 3.27 -10.54 11.11
N ASP A 34 4.40 -10.90 11.73
CA ASP A 34 5.28 -11.96 11.29
C ASP A 34 4.93 -13.32 11.91
N ASP A 35 4.67 -14.34 11.07
CA ASP A 35 4.54 -15.74 11.46
C ASP A 35 5.77 -16.52 10.99
N LYS A 36 6.67 -16.78 11.93
CA LYS A 36 7.89 -17.55 11.70
C LYS A 36 7.61 -19.00 11.31
N THR A 37 6.55 -19.60 11.85
CA THR A 37 6.20 -21.01 11.64
C THR A 37 5.72 -21.20 10.21
N GLN A 38 4.82 -20.32 9.77
CA GLN A 38 4.31 -20.32 8.41
C GLN A 38 5.26 -19.63 7.42
N ARG A 39 6.28 -18.92 7.89
CA ARG A 39 7.19 -18.12 7.04
C ARG A 39 6.40 -17.15 6.15
N CYS A 40 5.49 -16.41 6.76
CA CYS A 40 4.74 -15.34 6.11
C CYS A 40 4.60 -14.12 7.01
N VAL A 41 4.39 -12.98 6.40
CA VAL A 41 3.93 -11.77 7.05
C VAL A 41 2.54 -11.48 6.52
N TYR A 42 1.58 -11.20 7.39
CA TYR A 42 0.19 -10.97 7.03
C TYR A 42 -0.37 -9.76 7.77
N ILE A 43 -1.57 -9.33 7.39
CA ILE A 43 -2.25 -8.20 8.00
C ILE A 43 -3.05 -8.66 9.22
N ASP A 44 -2.81 -8.03 10.36
CA ASP A 44 -3.71 -8.07 11.50
C ASP A 44 -5.02 -7.35 11.17
N GLU A 45 -6.03 -8.16 10.95
CA GLU A 45 -7.39 -7.77 10.60
C GLU A 45 -8.04 -6.83 11.61
N ASN A 46 -7.82 -7.07 12.91
CA ASN A 46 -8.37 -6.23 13.96
C ASN A 46 -7.65 -4.89 13.99
N ARG A 47 -6.32 -4.90 13.87
CA ARG A 47 -5.54 -3.67 13.81
C ARG A 47 -5.92 -2.82 12.61
N LEU A 48 -5.96 -3.40 11.41
CA LEU A 48 -6.30 -2.69 10.19
C LEU A 48 -7.70 -2.09 10.27
N ARG A 49 -8.70 -2.86 10.72
CA ARG A 49 -10.07 -2.37 10.87
C ARG A 49 -10.12 -1.14 11.77
N ASP A 50 -9.45 -1.20 12.91
CA ASP A 50 -9.49 -0.14 13.91
C ASP A 50 -8.70 1.10 13.45
N GLU A 51 -7.55 0.93 12.79
CA GLU A 51 -6.82 2.01 12.09
C GLU A 51 -7.70 2.69 11.03
N LEU A 52 -8.43 1.92 10.20
CA LEU A 52 -9.33 2.47 9.20
C LEU A 52 -10.54 3.19 9.81
N ILE A 53 -11.01 2.76 10.99
CA ILE A 53 -12.03 3.51 11.74
C ILE A 53 -11.49 4.89 12.15
N TYR A 54 -10.27 4.96 12.68
CA TYR A 54 -9.61 6.23 13.02
C TYR A 54 -9.36 7.10 11.78
N TYR A 55 -8.94 6.48 10.67
CA TYR A 55 -8.70 7.18 9.42
C TYR A 55 -9.93 7.92 8.91
N ARG A 56 -11.16 7.50 9.24
CA ARG A 56 -12.37 8.28 8.90
C ARG A 56 -12.45 9.65 9.55
N PHE A 57 -11.71 9.87 10.65
CA PHE A 57 -11.74 11.11 11.41
C PHE A 57 -10.60 12.06 11.01
N TYR A 58 -9.45 11.56 10.56
CA TYR A 58 -8.30 12.41 10.21
C TYR A 58 -7.83 12.27 8.75
N GLY A 59 -8.17 11.17 8.10
CA GLY A 59 -7.67 10.80 6.79
C GLY A 59 -8.31 11.61 5.67
N GLU A 60 -7.52 11.80 4.62
CA GLU A 60 -8.01 12.37 3.37
C GLU A 60 -8.70 11.32 2.51
N LYS A 61 -9.59 11.74 1.61
CA LYS A 61 -10.18 10.82 0.64
C LYS A 61 -9.14 10.47 -0.41
N ILE A 62 -9.02 9.20 -0.74
CA ILE A 62 -8.26 8.78 -1.91
C ILE A 62 -9.07 9.14 -3.16
N GLY A 63 -8.56 10.08 -3.95
CA GLY A 63 -9.25 10.61 -5.13
C GLY A 63 -9.14 9.69 -6.34
N ASN A 64 -7.93 9.16 -6.59
CA ASN A 64 -7.61 8.33 -7.75
C ASN A 64 -7.82 6.83 -7.48
N ILE A 65 -7.79 6.04 -8.56
CA ILE A 65 -7.84 4.56 -8.48
C ILE A 65 -6.44 3.94 -8.35
N ASN A 66 -5.38 4.70 -8.63
CA ASN A 66 -3.99 4.24 -8.68
C ASN A 66 -3.31 4.15 -7.30
N PHE A 67 -3.93 3.47 -6.35
CA PHE A 67 -3.44 3.40 -4.97
C PHE A 67 -2.72 2.09 -4.60
N LEU A 68 -2.31 1.27 -5.58
CA LEU A 68 -1.74 -0.05 -5.30
C LEU A 68 -0.48 -0.04 -4.43
N ASN A 69 0.24 1.09 -4.37
CA ASN A 69 1.43 1.17 -3.53
C ASN A 69 1.14 1.02 -2.02
N ILE A 70 -0.13 1.07 -1.58
CA ILE A 70 -0.52 0.67 -0.22
C ILE A 70 -0.10 -0.77 0.11
N LEU A 71 0.07 -1.63 -0.89
CA LEU A 71 0.43 -3.04 -0.74
C LEU A 71 1.94 -3.24 -0.49
N LEU A 72 2.75 -2.23 -0.79
CA LEU A 72 4.21 -2.34 -0.75
C LEU A 72 4.78 -2.87 0.58
N PRO A 73 4.33 -2.41 1.77
CA PRO A 73 4.88 -2.90 3.03
C PRO A 73 4.69 -4.41 3.20
N LEU A 74 3.54 -4.94 2.76
CA LEU A 74 3.22 -6.36 2.82
C LEU A 74 4.06 -7.18 1.83
N ILE A 75 4.27 -6.64 0.61
CA ILE A 75 5.14 -7.25 -0.40
C ILE A 75 6.60 -7.30 0.10
N LEU A 76 7.13 -6.16 0.56
CA LEU A 76 8.51 -6.06 1.05
C LEU A 76 8.77 -6.88 2.30
N SER A 77 7.76 -7.13 3.12
CA SER A 77 7.90 -7.95 4.33
C SER A 77 7.82 -9.46 4.07
N ASN A 78 7.38 -9.91 2.88
CA ASN A 78 7.29 -11.34 2.56
C ASN A 78 8.46 -11.82 1.68
N THR A 79 9.10 -12.93 2.05
CA THR A 79 10.06 -13.63 1.17
C THR A 79 9.40 -14.71 0.31
N ASN A 80 8.27 -15.26 0.76
CA ASN A 80 7.53 -16.27 0.02
C ASN A 80 6.55 -15.58 -0.93
N ILE A 81 6.82 -15.66 -2.23
CA ILE A 81 6.05 -14.96 -3.28
C ILE A 81 4.59 -15.40 -3.28
N GLN A 82 4.30 -16.70 -3.11
CA GLN A 82 2.93 -17.20 -3.12
C GLN A 82 2.15 -16.74 -1.88
N LYS A 83 2.75 -16.83 -0.69
CA LYS A 83 2.10 -16.32 0.52
C LYS A 83 1.92 -14.80 0.48
N SER A 84 2.89 -14.08 -0.10
CA SER A 84 2.76 -12.64 -0.37
C SER A 84 1.56 -12.36 -1.27
N GLU A 85 1.41 -13.13 -2.37
CA GLU A 85 0.28 -13.02 -3.30
C GLU A 85 -1.06 -13.22 -2.60
N ASP A 86 -1.20 -14.29 -1.80
CA ASP A 86 -2.43 -14.58 -1.07
C ASP A 86 -2.81 -13.43 -0.13
N GLU A 87 -1.84 -12.86 0.59
CA GLU A 87 -2.07 -11.76 1.54
C GLU A 87 -2.35 -10.42 0.85
N VAL A 88 -1.67 -10.08 -0.27
CA VAL A 88 -1.99 -8.85 -1.01
C VAL A 88 -3.39 -8.91 -1.62
N ILE A 89 -3.83 -10.09 -2.07
CA ILE A 89 -5.19 -10.30 -2.56
C ILE A 89 -6.23 -10.07 -1.46
N LYS A 90 -5.99 -10.59 -0.24
CA LYS A 90 -6.86 -10.31 0.91
C LYS A 90 -6.90 -8.82 1.24
N LEU A 91 -5.74 -8.15 1.24
CA LEU A 91 -5.62 -6.74 1.57
C LEU A 91 -6.33 -5.85 0.53
N ILE A 92 -6.10 -6.07 -0.77
CA ILE A 92 -6.70 -5.22 -1.79
C ILE A 92 -8.23 -5.35 -1.83
N LYS A 93 -8.78 -6.55 -1.61
CA LYS A 93 -10.24 -6.76 -1.51
C LYS A 93 -10.86 -5.85 -0.45
N LYS A 94 -10.22 -5.73 0.71
CA LYS A 94 -10.70 -4.86 1.79
C LYS A 94 -10.69 -3.41 1.40
N TYR A 95 -9.64 -2.95 0.73
CA TYR A 95 -9.54 -1.57 0.29
C TYR A 95 -10.53 -1.24 -0.82
N VAL A 96 -10.77 -2.16 -1.74
CA VAL A 96 -11.83 -2.04 -2.75
C VAL A 96 -13.19 -1.83 -2.08
N THR A 97 -13.54 -2.63 -1.07
CA THR A 97 -14.79 -2.44 -0.32
C THR A 97 -14.79 -1.15 0.52
N TYR A 98 -13.68 -0.84 1.20
CA TYR A 98 -13.56 0.34 2.05
C TYR A 98 -13.73 1.64 1.24
N PHE A 99 -13.15 1.71 0.05
CA PHE A 99 -13.25 2.85 -0.86
C PHE A 99 -14.43 2.79 -1.83
N LYS A 100 -15.27 1.74 -1.75
CA LYS A 100 -16.45 1.54 -2.61
C LYS A 100 -16.11 1.51 -4.10
N LYS A 101 -15.08 0.72 -4.46
CA LYS A 101 -14.55 0.54 -5.82
C LYS A 101 -14.85 -0.85 -6.38
N GLU A 102 -15.94 -1.50 -5.95
CA GLU A 102 -16.25 -2.90 -6.25
C GLU A 102 -16.36 -3.19 -7.76
N LYS A 103 -16.74 -2.19 -8.57
CA LYS A 103 -16.77 -2.31 -10.03
C LYS A 103 -15.39 -2.63 -10.64
N LEU A 104 -14.32 -2.23 -9.98
CA LEU A 104 -12.93 -2.43 -10.40
C LEU A 104 -12.27 -3.62 -9.69
N LEU A 105 -13.03 -4.44 -8.95
CA LEU A 105 -12.49 -5.52 -8.12
C LEU A 105 -11.52 -6.42 -8.89
N PHE A 106 -11.93 -6.96 -10.05
CA PHE A 106 -11.08 -7.90 -10.79
C PHE A 106 -9.83 -7.23 -11.36
N GLU A 107 -9.91 -5.95 -11.73
CA GLU A 107 -8.75 -5.20 -12.17
C GLU A 107 -7.76 -5.00 -11.02
N TYR A 108 -8.24 -4.60 -9.83
CA TYR A 108 -7.39 -4.52 -8.64
C TYR A 108 -6.75 -5.85 -8.26
N LEU A 109 -7.49 -6.97 -8.35
CA LEU A 109 -6.95 -8.30 -8.05
C LEU A 109 -5.79 -8.65 -9.00
N LEU A 110 -6.02 -8.54 -10.31
CA LEU A 110 -5.01 -8.86 -11.31
C LEU A 110 -3.81 -7.92 -11.21
N SER A 111 -4.05 -6.61 -11.07
CA SER A 111 -2.98 -5.62 -10.90
C SER A 111 -2.18 -5.83 -9.61
N SER A 112 -2.80 -6.35 -8.54
CA SER A 112 -2.08 -6.72 -7.31
C SER A 112 -1.17 -7.93 -7.51
N VAL A 113 -1.60 -8.94 -8.28
CA VAL A 113 -0.77 -10.09 -8.68
C VAL A 113 0.42 -9.61 -9.51
N VAL A 114 0.16 -8.78 -10.52
CA VAL A 114 1.21 -8.18 -11.36
C VAL A 114 2.21 -7.39 -10.50
N TYR A 115 1.72 -6.50 -9.64
CA TYR A 115 2.58 -5.67 -8.80
C TYR A 115 3.42 -6.49 -7.82
N ASN A 116 2.82 -7.49 -7.17
CA ASN A 116 3.56 -8.44 -6.32
C ASN A 116 4.65 -9.18 -7.11
N SER A 117 4.33 -9.66 -8.31
CA SER A 117 5.28 -10.36 -9.18
C SER A 117 6.44 -9.45 -9.60
N ILE A 118 6.16 -8.22 -10.03
CA ILE A 118 7.17 -7.22 -10.40
C ILE A 118 8.16 -7.00 -9.26
N MET A 119 7.65 -6.65 -8.08
CA MET A 119 8.51 -6.29 -6.96
C MET A 119 9.39 -7.47 -6.53
N HIS A 120 8.84 -8.69 -6.45
CA HIS A 120 9.65 -9.86 -6.08
C HIS A 120 10.68 -10.23 -7.15
N ASN A 121 10.32 -10.18 -8.44
CA ASN A 121 11.26 -10.45 -9.52
C ASN A 121 12.43 -9.45 -9.51
N LEU A 122 12.14 -8.15 -9.40
CA LEU A 122 13.17 -7.11 -9.38
C LEU A 122 14.04 -7.16 -8.11
N ILE A 123 13.47 -7.45 -6.94
CA ILE A 123 14.24 -7.61 -5.70
C ILE A 123 15.18 -8.82 -5.78
N ASN A 124 14.76 -9.90 -6.43
CA ASN A 124 15.55 -11.11 -6.59
C ASN A 124 16.62 -10.97 -7.71
N ASN A 125 16.26 -10.32 -8.81
CA ASN A 125 17.13 -10.04 -9.94
C ASN A 125 16.82 -8.65 -10.53
N SER A 126 17.55 -7.63 -10.09
CA SER A 126 17.38 -6.26 -10.58
C SER A 126 17.88 -6.05 -12.01
N LYS A 127 18.52 -7.07 -12.61
CA LYS A 127 19.01 -7.06 -14.00
C LYS A 127 18.14 -7.91 -14.93
N ILE A 128 16.96 -8.34 -14.48
CA ILE A 128 16.03 -9.08 -15.33
C ILE A 128 15.70 -8.25 -16.57
N GLU A 129 15.73 -8.88 -17.74
CA GLU A 129 15.40 -8.17 -18.99
C GLU A 129 13.90 -7.86 -19.05
N TYR A 130 13.54 -6.74 -19.68
CA TYR A 130 12.15 -6.26 -19.74
C TYR A 130 11.16 -7.33 -20.25
N VAL A 131 11.50 -7.99 -21.36
CA VAL A 131 10.65 -9.04 -21.96
C VAL A 131 10.57 -10.27 -21.06
N GLU A 132 11.68 -10.66 -20.43
CA GLU A 132 11.72 -11.79 -19.49
C GLU A 132 10.81 -11.52 -18.27
N LEU A 133 10.86 -10.31 -17.72
CA LEU A 133 10.00 -9.89 -16.62
C LEU A 133 8.53 -9.93 -17.00
N LEU A 134 8.15 -9.40 -18.18
CA LEU A 134 6.77 -9.41 -18.64
C LEU A 134 6.24 -10.83 -18.92
N GLN A 135 7.07 -11.72 -19.47
CA GLN A 135 6.69 -13.13 -19.65
C GLN A 135 6.45 -13.81 -18.29
N SER A 136 7.31 -13.57 -17.30
CA SER A 136 7.11 -14.08 -15.94
C SER A 136 5.80 -13.58 -15.31
N ILE A 137 5.46 -12.30 -15.51
CA ILE A 137 4.19 -11.71 -15.06
C ILE A 137 3.00 -12.35 -15.80
N LYS A 138 3.11 -12.54 -17.12
CA LYS A 138 2.07 -13.18 -17.92
C LYS A 138 1.77 -14.60 -17.43
N ASP A 139 2.80 -15.40 -17.19
CA ASP A 139 2.67 -16.76 -16.66
C ASP A 139 1.98 -16.78 -15.29
N LYS A 140 2.31 -15.79 -14.44
CA LYS A 140 1.62 -15.60 -13.15
C LYS A 140 0.14 -15.33 -13.32
N ILE A 141 -0.25 -14.46 -14.26
CA ILE A 141 -1.67 -14.17 -14.52
C ILE A 141 -2.41 -15.37 -15.10
N ILE A 142 -1.77 -16.15 -15.97
CA ILE A 142 -2.34 -17.39 -16.53
C ILE A 142 -2.60 -18.42 -15.42
N GLY A 143 -1.62 -18.61 -14.53
CA GLY A 143 -1.70 -19.54 -13.40
C GLY A 143 -2.56 -19.05 -12.24
N PHE A 144 -2.92 -17.76 -12.21
CA PHE A 144 -3.67 -17.18 -11.10
C PHE A 144 -5.09 -17.76 -11.03
N SER A 145 -5.40 -18.32 -9.86
CA SER A 145 -6.69 -18.91 -9.54
C SER A 145 -7.26 -18.29 -8.27
N ILE A 146 -8.55 -18.02 -8.26
CA ILE A 146 -9.25 -17.46 -7.11
C ILE A 146 -10.66 -18.07 -7.01
N GLU A 147 -11.09 -18.36 -5.79
CA GLU A 147 -12.46 -18.80 -5.52
C GLU A 147 -13.43 -17.64 -5.69
N LEU A 148 -14.46 -17.84 -6.52
CA LEU A 148 -15.48 -16.86 -6.87
C LEU A 148 -16.85 -17.51 -6.94
N ASP A 149 -17.88 -16.71 -6.70
CA ASP A 149 -19.25 -17.09 -6.99
C ASP A 149 -19.47 -17.31 -8.49
N LYS A 150 -20.38 -18.22 -8.85
CA LYS A 150 -20.63 -18.62 -10.25
C LYS A 150 -20.87 -17.43 -11.19
N SER A 151 -21.57 -16.39 -10.72
CA SER A 151 -21.87 -15.17 -11.49
C SER A 151 -20.66 -14.32 -11.81
N ASP A 152 -19.59 -14.46 -11.04
CA ASP A 152 -18.39 -13.63 -11.12
C ASP A 152 -17.23 -14.32 -11.84
N VAL A 153 -17.29 -15.66 -11.99
CA VAL A 153 -16.32 -16.45 -12.76
C VAL A 153 -16.16 -15.88 -14.17
N VAL A 154 -17.26 -15.66 -14.90
CA VAL A 154 -17.19 -15.19 -16.30
C VAL A 154 -16.54 -13.80 -16.38
N LYS A 155 -16.94 -12.86 -15.51
CA LYS A 155 -16.40 -11.51 -15.48
C LYS A 155 -14.90 -11.50 -15.17
N PHE A 156 -14.48 -12.32 -14.20
CA PHE A 156 -13.08 -12.47 -13.86
C PHE A 156 -12.27 -13.05 -15.02
N GLN A 157 -12.79 -14.09 -15.69
CA GLN A 157 -12.12 -14.68 -16.84
C GLN A 157 -11.97 -13.68 -17.99
N MET A 158 -12.99 -12.86 -18.26
CA MET A 158 -12.89 -11.77 -19.23
C MET A 158 -11.82 -10.74 -18.85
N ALA A 159 -11.78 -10.31 -17.58
CA ALA A 159 -10.76 -9.39 -17.10
C ALA A 159 -9.34 -9.99 -17.23
N ARG A 160 -9.19 -11.29 -16.91
CA ARG A 160 -7.92 -12.02 -17.03
C ARG A 160 -7.42 -12.09 -18.47
N ILE A 161 -8.31 -12.40 -19.43
CA ILE A 161 -7.96 -12.43 -20.85
C ILE A 161 -7.50 -11.03 -21.30
N LYS A 162 -8.21 -9.97 -20.93
CA LYS A 162 -7.83 -8.59 -21.24
C LYS A 162 -6.46 -8.22 -20.65
N ALA A 163 -6.18 -8.63 -19.41
CA ALA A 163 -4.89 -8.41 -18.78
C ALA A 163 -3.75 -9.12 -19.54
N ILE A 164 -3.94 -10.38 -19.94
CA ILE A 164 -2.96 -11.13 -20.74
C ILE A 164 -2.71 -10.45 -22.09
N GLN A 165 -3.78 -10.05 -22.79
CA GLN A 165 -3.67 -9.34 -24.06
C GLN A 165 -2.92 -8.01 -23.92
N LEU A 166 -3.14 -7.29 -22.82
CA LEU A 166 -2.43 -6.05 -22.53
C LEU A 166 -0.95 -6.29 -22.27
N ILE A 167 -0.60 -7.32 -21.49
CA ILE A 167 0.80 -7.70 -21.28
C ILE A 167 1.47 -8.10 -22.61
N ASP A 168 0.77 -8.84 -23.48
CA ASP A 168 1.27 -9.21 -24.81
C ASP A 168 1.57 -7.97 -25.68
N LYS A 169 0.73 -6.94 -25.63
CA LYS A 169 1.03 -5.66 -26.30
C LYS A 169 2.34 -5.04 -25.79
N TYR A 170 2.56 -5.05 -24.48
CA TYR A 170 3.79 -4.48 -23.88
C TYR A 170 5.03 -5.31 -24.18
N ILE A 171 4.91 -6.64 -24.32
CA ILE A 171 5.98 -7.53 -24.80
C ILE A 171 6.35 -7.15 -26.25
N ASP A 172 5.35 -6.88 -27.08
CA ASP A 172 5.51 -6.42 -28.47
C ASP A 172 5.96 -4.94 -28.60
N LEU A 173 6.24 -4.25 -27.48
CA LEU A 173 6.56 -2.82 -27.43
C LEU A 173 5.46 -1.89 -28.01
N LYS A 174 4.20 -2.35 -27.98
CA LYS A 174 3.01 -1.57 -28.33
C LYS A 174 2.41 -0.98 -27.06
N PHE A 175 3.08 0.00 -26.47
CA PHE A 175 2.64 0.69 -25.27
C PHE A 175 1.55 1.74 -25.57
N GLU A 176 0.81 2.13 -24.54
CA GLU A 176 -0.23 3.16 -24.60
C GLU A 176 0.13 4.30 -23.63
N ASP A 177 -0.55 5.44 -23.72
CA ASP A 177 -0.39 6.52 -22.74
C ASP A 177 -0.98 6.11 -21.38
N TYR A 178 -0.64 6.86 -20.33
CA TYR A 178 -1.26 6.68 -19.03
C TYR A 178 -2.77 6.95 -19.11
N ASP A 179 -3.57 6.13 -18.40
CA ASP A 179 -5.03 6.22 -18.38
C ASP A 179 -5.51 6.28 -16.93
N GLU A 180 -6.18 7.36 -16.55
CA GLU A 180 -6.72 7.54 -15.20
C GLU A 180 -7.74 6.46 -14.80
N GLU A 181 -8.32 5.75 -15.78
CA GLU A 181 -9.31 4.70 -15.56
C GLU A 181 -8.74 3.28 -15.56
N SER A 182 -7.46 3.07 -15.91
CA SER A 182 -6.85 1.73 -15.96
C SER A 182 -5.64 1.54 -15.05
N ILE A 183 -5.81 0.69 -14.05
CA ILE A 183 -4.79 0.41 -13.03
C ILE A 183 -3.68 -0.47 -13.61
N LEU A 184 -4.03 -1.52 -14.35
CA LEU A 184 -3.04 -2.46 -14.89
C LEU A 184 -2.18 -1.79 -15.96
N LEU A 185 -2.81 -1.03 -16.86
CA LEU A 185 -2.12 -0.28 -17.91
C LEU A 185 -1.06 0.63 -17.30
N ASN A 186 -1.42 1.37 -16.26
CA ASN A 186 -0.52 2.29 -15.59
C ASN A 186 0.69 1.59 -14.95
N ILE A 187 0.53 0.38 -14.40
CA ILE A 187 1.67 -0.39 -13.87
C ILE A 187 2.61 -0.83 -15.00
N LEU A 188 2.06 -1.26 -16.14
CA LEU A 188 2.85 -1.64 -17.30
C LEU A 188 3.56 -0.44 -17.92
N ASN A 189 2.91 0.73 -17.92
CA ASN A 189 3.53 1.99 -18.31
C ASN A 189 4.70 2.35 -17.40
N VAL A 190 4.58 2.17 -16.09
CA VAL A 190 5.72 2.35 -15.18
C VAL A 190 6.87 1.43 -15.53
N LEU A 191 6.63 0.15 -15.85
CA LEU A 191 7.69 -0.76 -16.27
C LEU A 191 8.33 -0.30 -17.59
N TYR A 192 7.52 0.06 -18.58
CA TYR A 192 8.02 0.59 -19.84
C TYR A 192 8.89 1.82 -19.59
N ASP A 193 8.44 2.74 -18.73
CA ASP A 193 9.18 3.96 -18.45
C ASP A 193 10.56 3.72 -17.87
N VAL A 194 10.61 2.77 -16.94
CA VAL A 194 11.81 2.44 -16.20
C VAL A 194 12.84 1.73 -17.09
N TYR A 195 12.39 0.94 -18.07
CA TYR A 195 13.26 0.13 -18.92
C TYR A 195 13.60 0.78 -20.27
N MET A 196 12.70 1.61 -20.82
CA MET A 196 12.77 2.07 -22.21
C MET A 196 12.85 3.58 -22.33
N GLU A 197 11.98 4.33 -21.62
CA GLU A 197 11.86 5.79 -21.82
C GLU A 197 11.32 6.50 -20.57
N ASP A 198 12.10 7.40 -19.96
CA ASP A 198 11.66 8.11 -18.76
C ASP A 198 10.57 9.17 -19.06
N ARG A 199 9.30 8.74 -19.12
CA ARG A 199 8.12 9.61 -19.28
C ARG A 199 7.70 10.26 -17.95
N THR A 200 7.09 11.45 -18.03
CA THR A 200 6.55 12.14 -16.86
C THR A 200 5.28 11.49 -16.35
N VAL A 201 5.17 11.32 -15.03
CA VAL A 201 4.00 10.73 -14.36
C VAL A 201 3.33 11.76 -13.46
N GLU A 202 2.13 12.18 -13.81
CA GLU A 202 1.37 13.19 -13.05
C GLU A 202 0.66 12.60 -11.82
N ASP A 203 0.09 11.39 -11.95
CA ASP A 203 -0.61 10.73 -10.85
C ASP A 203 0.37 10.34 -9.73
N GLU A 204 0.16 10.89 -8.54
CA GLU A 204 0.99 10.68 -7.35
C GLU A 204 1.08 9.21 -6.93
N GLY A 205 0.02 8.43 -7.14
CA GLY A 205 -0.01 7.00 -6.82
C GLY A 205 0.80 6.15 -7.79
N ILE A 206 0.70 6.42 -9.10
CA ILE A 206 1.54 5.80 -10.12
C ILE A 206 3.00 6.20 -9.93
N ASN A 207 3.26 7.49 -9.71
CA ASN A 207 4.61 7.99 -9.50
C ASN A 207 5.25 7.39 -8.23
N SER A 208 4.46 7.17 -7.18
CA SER A 208 4.89 6.45 -5.98
C SER A 208 5.36 5.02 -6.30
N ILE A 209 4.65 4.29 -7.17
CA ILE A 209 5.08 2.97 -7.67
C ILE A 209 6.37 3.08 -8.49
N LYS A 210 6.45 4.04 -9.42
CA LYS A 210 7.64 4.29 -10.25
C LYS A 210 8.88 4.53 -9.38
N LYS A 211 8.78 5.39 -8.38
CA LYS A 211 9.88 5.65 -7.42
C LYS A 211 10.29 4.40 -6.63
N SER A 212 9.33 3.55 -6.26
CA SER A 212 9.59 2.28 -5.58
C SER A 212 10.38 1.32 -6.47
N ILE A 213 10.04 1.22 -7.76
CA ILE A 213 10.72 0.37 -8.73
C ILE A 213 12.13 0.92 -9.05
N LEU A 214 12.25 2.22 -9.34
CA LEU A 214 13.54 2.87 -9.60
C LEU A 214 14.51 2.71 -8.42
N SER A 215 14.00 2.73 -7.19
CA SER A 215 14.80 2.46 -5.99
C SER A 215 15.36 1.04 -5.94
N ILE A 216 14.64 0.03 -6.45
CA ILE A 216 15.17 -1.33 -6.60
C ILE A 216 16.34 -1.34 -7.60
N LEU A 217 16.24 -0.55 -8.65
CA LEU A 217 17.24 -0.46 -9.72
C LEU A 217 18.44 0.43 -9.38
N GLY A 218 18.45 1.02 -8.18
CA GLY A 218 19.60 1.74 -7.63
C GLY A 218 19.49 3.27 -7.71
N GLU A 219 18.36 3.81 -8.17
CA GLU A 219 18.14 5.26 -8.11
C GLU A 219 17.76 5.72 -6.70
N ASP A 220 18.31 6.86 -6.29
CA ASP A 220 17.98 7.47 -5.01
C ASP A 220 16.80 8.44 -5.15
N SER A 221 15.77 8.22 -4.34
CA SER A 221 14.67 9.17 -4.16
C SER A 221 14.99 10.17 -3.06
N LYS A 222 14.89 11.47 -3.34
CA LYS A 222 14.92 12.49 -2.27
C LYS A 222 13.63 12.44 -1.48
N LEU A 223 13.73 12.08 -0.19
CA LEU A 223 12.61 12.12 0.73
C LEU A 223 12.57 13.50 1.41
N ASN A 224 11.47 14.24 1.23
CA ASN A 224 11.25 15.51 1.89
C ASN A 224 9.95 15.45 2.70
N GLU A 225 9.99 14.73 3.83
CA GLU A 225 8.83 14.50 4.70
C GLU A 225 9.12 15.01 6.11
N ASP A 226 8.14 15.70 6.71
CA ASP A 226 8.25 16.22 8.09
C ASP A 226 8.47 15.11 9.14
N ASN A 227 8.00 13.88 8.86
CA ASN A 227 8.11 12.72 9.75
C ASN A 227 9.12 11.68 9.27
N ILE A 228 10.20 12.11 8.62
CA ILE A 228 11.22 11.24 8.02
C ILE A 228 11.78 10.17 8.99
N ASP A 229 12.07 10.54 10.25
CA ASP A 229 12.60 9.60 11.26
C ASP A 229 11.60 8.47 11.59
N PHE A 230 10.31 8.79 11.58
CA PHE A 230 9.26 7.78 11.77
C PHE A 230 9.17 6.84 10.56
N ILE A 231 9.27 7.38 9.35
CA ILE A 231 9.28 6.58 8.11
C ILE A 231 10.49 5.64 8.08
N PHE A 232 11.69 6.11 8.46
CA PHE A 232 12.87 5.24 8.61
C PHE A 232 12.67 4.17 9.68
N SER A 233 12.07 4.52 10.82
CA SER A 233 11.74 3.53 11.86
C SER A 233 10.78 2.44 11.34
N MET A 234 9.85 2.80 10.45
CA MET A 234 8.92 1.85 9.81
C MET A 234 9.62 0.99 8.76
N SER A 235 10.60 1.51 8.03
CA SER A 235 11.38 0.72 7.07
C SER A 235 12.23 -0.35 7.80
N GLU A 236 12.82 -0.01 8.94
CA GLU A 236 13.48 -0.96 9.85
C GLU A 236 12.51 -2.04 10.36
N TYR A 237 11.28 -1.63 10.69
CA TYR A 237 10.23 -2.55 11.14
C TYR A 237 9.87 -3.57 10.05
N VAL A 238 9.70 -3.14 8.81
CA VAL A 238 9.45 -4.02 7.64
C VAL A 238 10.58 -5.05 7.47
N VAL A 239 11.84 -4.64 7.57
CA VAL A 239 12.99 -5.56 7.48
C VAL A 239 13.00 -6.58 8.62
N LYS A 240 12.69 -6.15 9.84
CA LYS A 240 12.64 -7.04 11.01
C LYS A 240 11.50 -8.06 10.91
N LEU A 241 10.33 -7.65 10.42
CA LEU A 241 9.20 -8.54 10.12
C LEU A 241 9.58 -9.58 9.08
N ARG A 242 10.21 -9.16 7.98
CA ARG A 242 10.70 -10.06 6.92
C ARG A 242 11.62 -11.15 7.43
N LYS A 243 12.39 -10.85 8.48
CA LYS A 243 13.33 -11.76 9.13
C LYS A 243 12.71 -12.59 10.26
N TYR A 244 11.41 -12.42 10.54
CA TYR A 244 10.68 -13.07 11.62
C TYR A 244 11.34 -12.84 12.99
N LYS A 245 11.82 -11.62 13.24
CA LYS A 245 12.60 -11.26 14.44
C LYS A 245 11.78 -10.58 15.53
N ILE A 246 10.53 -10.22 15.27
CA ILE A 246 9.74 -9.42 16.22
C ILE A 246 8.72 -10.30 16.95
N GLY A 247 8.08 -11.24 16.25
CA GLY A 247 7.02 -12.07 16.84
C GLY A 247 5.86 -11.20 17.32
N VAL A 248 5.34 -10.34 16.44
CA VAL A 248 4.28 -9.39 16.77
C VAL A 248 3.04 -10.14 17.26
N LYS A 249 2.51 -9.73 18.41
CA LYS A 249 1.28 -10.31 18.96
C LYS A 249 0.06 -9.71 18.28
N ALA A 250 -0.95 -10.56 18.06
CA ALA A 250 -2.25 -10.13 17.55
C ALA A 250 -2.87 -9.04 18.43
N TYR A 251 -3.35 -7.99 17.76
CA TYR A 251 -4.01 -6.84 18.35
C TYR A 251 -5.39 -7.23 18.88
N ASN A 252 -5.64 -6.88 20.15
CA ASN A 252 -6.83 -7.26 20.89
C ASN A 252 -7.44 -6.11 21.72
N LYS A 253 -7.08 -4.86 21.41
CA LYS A 253 -7.60 -3.70 22.15
C LYS A 253 -8.98 -3.29 21.64
N LYS A 254 -9.74 -2.61 22.50
CA LYS A 254 -11.00 -1.94 22.13
C LYS A 254 -10.71 -0.49 21.80
N ILE A 255 -11.39 0.03 20.79
CA ILE A 255 -11.24 1.42 20.35
C ILE A 255 -12.56 2.18 20.39
N ASP A 256 -12.45 3.49 20.62
CA ASP A 256 -13.51 4.45 20.31
C ASP A 256 -12.86 5.82 20.03
N PRO A 257 -12.71 6.25 18.77
CA PRO A 257 -12.16 7.57 18.45
C PRO A 257 -12.92 8.71 19.12
N ARG A 258 -14.21 8.52 19.46
CA ARG A 258 -15.03 9.54 20.13
C ARG A 258 -14.62 9.75 21.58
N SER A 259 -13.85 8.84 22.18
CA SER A 259 -13.29 9.07 23.52
C SER A 259 -12.37 10.29 23.54
N LEU A 260 -11.74 10.63 22.40
CA LEU A 260 -10.87 11.80 22.25
C LEU A 260 -11.62 13.12 22.42
N ILE A 261 -12.94 13.15 22.19
CA ILE A 261 -13.79 14.35 22.35
C ILE A 261 -13.74 14.88 23.79
N ARG A 262 -13.52 14.00 24.77
CA ARG A 262 -13.51 14.34 26.21
C ARG A 262 -12.17 14.90 26.69
N LEU A 263 -11.13 14.86 25.85
CA LEU A 263 -9.81 15.35 26.23
C LEU A 263 -9.73 16.86 26.06
N GLU A 264 -9.00 17.50 26.96
CA GLU A 264 -8.70 18.93 26.93
C GLU A 264 -7.28 19.20 26.43
N GLU A 265 -7.00 20.43 26.02
CA GLU A 265 -5.67 20.84 25.56
C GLU A 265 -4.61 20.54 26.64
N GLY A 266 -3.44 20.06 26.21
CA GLY A 266 -2.36 19.62 27.10
C GLY A 266 -2.54 18.23 27.72
N ASN A 267 -3.72 17.60 27.60
CA ASN A 267 -3.90 16.21 28.08
C ASN A 267 -2.98 15.26 27.30
N THR A 268 -2.36 14.33 28.03
CA THR A 268 -1.54 13.26 27.46
C THR A 268 -2.09 11.90 27.89
N ILE A 269 -2.39 11.05 26.91
CA ILE A 269 -2.95 9.71 27.14
C ILE A 269 -2.24 8.65 26.27
N ILE A 270 -2.47 7.37 26.58
CA ILE A 270 -2.08 6.26 25.72
C ILE A 270 -3.30 5.82 24.92
N ASP A 271 -3.32 6.14 23.64
CA ASP A 271 -4.35 5.71 22.68
C ASP A 271 -3.99 4.34 22.07
N PRO A 272 -4.96 3.43 21.85
CA PRO A 272 -4.68 2.12 21.25
C PRO A 272 -4.07 2.19 19.83
N ILE A 273 -4.39 3.20 19.04
CA ILE A 273 -3.98 3.37 17.65
C ILE A 273 -2.75 4.27 17.54
N PHE A 274 -2.84 5.49 18.08
CA PHE A 274 -1.76 6.47 17.99
C PHE A 274 -0.67 6.31 19.05
N ASN A 275 -0.86 5.39 20.01
CA ASN A 275 0.00 5.23 21.19
C ASN A 275 -0.04 6.50 22.05
N GLN A 276 1.07 6.92 22.67
CA GLN A 276 1.11 8.15 23.45
C GLN A 276 0.78 9.35 22.56
N ILE A 277 -0.28 10.07 22.94
CA ILE A 277 -0.71 11.31 22.27
C ILE A 277 -0.79 12.45 23.26
N THR A 278 -0.57 13.66 22.77
CA THR A 278 -0.83 14.91 23.49
C THR A 278 -1.77 15.78 22.66
N VAL A 279 -2.83 16.30 23.30
CA VAL A 279 -3.77 17.23 22.63
C VAL A 279 -3.09 18.59 22.51
N ILE A 280 -2.88 19.04 21.26
CA ILE A 280 -2.29 20.34 20.95
C ILE A 280 -3.35 21.43 20.98
N SER A 281 -4.49 21.19 20.32
CA SER A 281 -5.58 22.16 20.28
C SER A 281 -6.93 21.50 20.03
N LYS A 282 -8.01 22.19 20.44
CA LYS A 282 -9.40 21.75 20.29
C LYS A 282 -10.28 22.94 19.89
N THR A 283 -10.79 22.91 18.67
CA THR A 283 -11.60 24.00 18.10
C THR A 283 -12.94 23.50 17.57
N PHE A 284 -13.99 24.28 17.70
CA PHE A 284 -15.33 23.93 17.23
C PHE A 284 -15.89 25.02 16.32
N ASN A 285 -15.92 24.76 15.02
CA ASN A 285 -16.40 25.68 13.99
C ASN A 285 -17.32 24.94 13.01
N ASP A 286 -18.36 25.60 12.49
CA ASP A 286 -19.25 25.05 11.44
C ASP A 286 -19.80 23.65 11.73
N ASN A 287 -20.19 23.39 12.99
CA ASN A 287 -20.66 22.08 13.47
C ASN A 287 -19.62 20.93 13.38
N ILE A 288 -18.34 21.28 13.26
CA ILE A 288 -17.21 20.35 13.23
C ILE A 288 -16.29 20.64 14.41
N LEU A 289 -16.13 19.65 15.30
CA LEU A 289 -15.09 19.65 16.32
C LEU A 289 -13.80 19.14 15.69
N SER A 290 -12.76 19.98 15.68
CA SER A 290 -11.41 19.64 15.25
C SER A 290 -10.49 19.50 16.46
N ILE A 291 -9.90 18.32 16.62
CA ILE A 291 -8.92 18.03 17.68
C ILE A 291 -7.58 17.76 17.02
N LYS A 292 -6.60 18.63 17.29
CA LYS A 292 -5.22 18.46 16.85
C LYS A 292 -4.45 17.71 17.93
N ILE A 293 -3.88 16.58 17.57
CA ILE A 293 -3.05 15.76 18.46
C ILE A 293 -1.63 15.63 17.91
N ASN A 294 -0.66 15.55 18.82
CA ASN A 294 0.70 15.12 18.51
C ASN A 294 0.88 13.66 18.91
N SER A 295 1.58 12.88 18.09
CA SER A 295 1.96 11.50 18.40
C SER A 295 3.35 11.20 17.84
N LYS A 296 3.89 10.02 18.14
CA LYS A 296 5.17 9.58 17.55
C LYS A 296 5.16 9.52 16.02
N SER A 297 4.01 9.23 15.40
CA SER A 297 3.89 9.16 13.93
C SER A 297 3.54 10.51 13.28
N GLY A 298 3.50 11.58 14.07
CA GLY A 298 3.26 12.94 13.61
C GLY A 298 2.02 13.59 14.20
N ILE A 299 1.66 14.72 13.61
CA ILE A 299 0.50 15.53 13.96
C ILE A 299 -0.72 15.06 13.17
N TYR A 300 -1.85 14.90 13.87
CA TYR A 300 -3.13 14.53 13.28
C TYR A 300 -4.19 15.56 13.63
N ILE A 301 -5.09 15.87 12.70
CA ILE A 301 -6.25 16.72 12.94
C ILE A 301 -7.50 15.85 12.76
N LEU A 302 -8.09 15.45 13.88
CA LEU A 302 -9.32 14.66 13.89
C LEU A 302 -10.54 15.56 13.81
N LYS A 303 -11.47 15.26 12.92
CA LYS A 303 -12.70 16.01 12.68
C LYS A 303 -13.91 15.17 13.08
N PHE A 304 -14.72 15.71 13.98
CA PHE A 304 -15.97 15.09 14.45
C PHE A 304 -17.14 16.00 14.08
N LYS A 305 -18.01 15.53 13.19
CA LYS A 305 -19.23 16.26 12.84
C LYS A 305 -20.29 16.03 13.93
N LYS A 306 -20.90 17.13 14.40
CA LYS A 306 -22.08 17.04 15.27
C LYS A 306 -23.22 16.43 14.45
N VAL A 307 -23.72 15.28 14.90
CA VAL A 307 -24.90 14.60 14.35
C VAL A 307 -26.15 15.23 14.93
#